data_AF-A0A0D0PGW2-F1
#
_entry.id   AF-A0A0D0PGW2-F1
#
_cell.length_a   1.000
_cell.length_b   1.000
_cell.length_c   1.000
_cell.angle_alpha   90.00
_cell.angle_beta   90.00
_cell.angle_gamma   90.00
#
_symmetry.space_group_name_H-M   'P 1'
#
loop_
_entity.id
_entity.type
_entity.pdbx_description
1 polymer ?
#
loop_
_entity_poly.entity_id
_entity_poly.type
_entity_poly.pdbx_seq_one_letter_code
_entity_poly.pdbx_strand_id
1 'polypeptide(L)'
;MGFRTSLLMYTDGEVPALLRQADMSDPGRTVAMMKRLTPGRTIEPTAPVRLWDGLYPPFGHAFAASFPGVDIVCDLRLVSERPSELPAPLVAASAGRRLILHGMHSVVDWSAFAVWEDGCLVRSLSLCPDDGFIEDIGERLPFETPYWAADCNADTIPWPDRAEDPDALPFHALDLGVAALHALCGIDLDGPPGPDAVDGAVVQLHGFAARGPVAG
;
A
#
# COMPACT_ATOMS: atom_id res chain seq x y z
N MET A 1 -14.04 13.37 3.72
CA MET A 1 -12.65 13.35 4.22
C MET A 1 -11.85 12.55 3.23
N GLY A 2 -10.65 13.00 2.87
CA GLY A 2 -9.82 12.31 1.87
C GLY A 2 -8.88 11.30 2.51
N PHE A 3 -8.82 10.08 1.97
CA PHE A 3 -7.88 9.05 2.40
C PHE A 3 -6.59 9.09 1.59
N ARG A 4 -5.47 8.88 2.28
CA ARG A 4 -4.15 8.79 1.67
C ARG A 4 -3.42 7.60 2.26
N THR A 5 -2.64 6.92 1.45
CA THR A 5 -1.86 5.77 1.88
C THR A 5 -0.48 5.80 1.25
N SER A 6 0.49 5.30 1.99
CA SER A 6 1.84 5.04 1.54
C SER A 6 2.35 3.86 2.32
N LEU A 7 2.18 2.66 1.77
CA LEU A 7 2.28 1.40 2.48
C LEU A 7 3.11 0.41 1.69
N LEU A 8 4.01 -0.28 2.38
CA LEU A 8 4.76 -1.42 1.90
C LEU A 8 4.63 -2.57 2.90
N MET A 9 4.27 -3.75 2.42
CA MET A 9 4.14 -4.96 3.24
C MET A 9 4.96 -6.10 2.66
N TYR A 10 5.70 -6.79 3.52
CA TYR A 10 6.29 -8.09 3.21
C TYR A 10 5.49 -9.15 3.96
N THR A 11 5.01 -10.19 3.29
CA THR A 11 4.15 -11.19 3.91
C THR A 11 4.47 -12.62 3.45
N ASP A 12 4.39 -13.56 4.39
CA ASP A 12 4.56 -15.01 4.15
C ASP A 12 3.22 -15.70 3.81
N GLY A 13 2.12 -14.94 3.79
CA GLY A 13 0.78 -15.43 3.52
C GLY A 13 -0.29 -14.33 3.62
N GLU A 14 -1.51 -14.72 3.99
CA GLU A 14 -2.64 -13.79 4.11
C GLU A 14 -2.46 -12.85 5.32
N VAL A 15 -2.33 -11.54 5.04
CA VAL A 15 -2.05 -10.50 6.03
C VAL A 15 -3.04 -10.51 7.20
N PRO A 16 -4.38 -10.59 7.00
CA PRO A 16 -5.31 -10.61 8.12
C PRO A 16 -5.14 -11.80 9.03
N ALA A 17 -4.87 -12.98 8.47
CA ALA A 17 -4.68 -14.20 9.25
C ALA A 17 -3.42 -14.10 10.12
N LEU A 18 -2.33 -13.54 9.59
CA LEU A 18 -1.08 -13.34 10.31
C LEU A 18 -1.21 -12.29 11.42
N LEU A 19 -1.86 -11.15 11.13
CA LEU A 19 -2.05 -10.09 12.12
C LEU A 19 -3.02 -10.48 13.24
N ARG A 20 -4.05 -11.30 12.95
CA ARG A 20 -4.97 -11.81 13.99
C ARG A 20 -4.31 -12.75 15.00
N GLN A 21 -3.24 -13.44 14.60
CA GLN A 21 -2.46 -14.33 15.47
C GLN A 21 -1.36 -13.60 16.24
N ALA A 22 -1.09 -12.34 15.90
CA ALA A 22 0.04 -11.60 16.43
C ALA A 22 -0.39 -10.70 17.59
N ASP A 23 0.13 -10.97 18.80
CA ASP A 23 -0.20 -10.19 19.99
C ASP A 23 0.37 -8.76 19.95
N MET A 24 1.68 -8.65 19.70
CA MET A 24 2.41 -7.38 19.65
C MET A 24 3.53 -7.44 18.61
N SER A 25 3.80 -6.31 17.97
CA SER A 25 4.96 -6.16 17.10
C SER A 25 6.25 -6.25 17.92
N ASP A 26 7.28 -6.85 17.34
CA ASP A 26 8.60 -6.98 17.96
C ASP A 26 9.41 -5.70 17.69
N PRO A 27 9.73 -4.88 18.70
CA PRO A 27 10.46 -3.63 18.50
C PRO A 27 11.88 -3.86 17.96
N GLY A 28 12.55 -4.92 18.39
CA GLY A 28 13.91 -5.26 17.97
C GLY A 28 13.96 -5.68 16.51
N ARG A 29 13.05 -6.56 16.10
CA ARG A 29 12.89 -6.95 14.68
C ARG A 29 12.48 -5.76 13.83
N THR A 30 11.58 -4.91 14.31
CA THR A 30 11.15 -3.71 13.58
C THR A 30 12.33 -2.75 13.33
N VAL A 31 13.15 -2.46 14.36
CA VAL A 31 14.34 -1.62 14.21
C VAL A 31 15.34 -2.25 13.24
N ALA A 32 15.59 -3.56 13.34
CA ALA A 32 16.51 -4.27 12.45
C ALA A 32 16.04 -4.23 10.99
N MET A 33 14.73 -4.45 10.77
CA MET A 33 14.09 -4.31 9.47
C MET A 33 14.26 -2.90 8.92
N MET A 34 13.91 -1.86 9.69
CA MET A 34 14.04 -0.47 9.23
C MET A 34 15.48 -0.14 8.84
N LYS A 35 16.48 -0.54 9.63
CA LYS A 35 17.90 -0.34 9.29
C LYS A 35 18.29 -1.01 7.97
N ARG A 36 17.76 -2.19 7.69
CA ARG A 36 17.99 -2.92 6.44
C ARG A 36 17.33 -2.25 5.24
N LEU A 37 16.10 -1.76 5.41
CA LEU A 37 15.32 -1.15 4.33
C LEU A 37 15.71 0.31 4.04
N THR A 38 16.35 1.00 4.98
CA THR A 38 16.82 2.38 4.80
C THR A 38 18.34 2.50 4.96
N PRO A 39 19.15 1.82 4.11
CA PRO A 39 20.60 1.88 4.22
C PRO A 39 21.09 3.33 4.03
N GLY A 40 22.09 3.73 4.83
CA GLY A 40 22.66 5.08 4.77
C GLY A 40 21.82 6.18 5.41
N ARG A 41 20.66 5.85 6.00
CA ARG A 41 19.84 6.80 6.78
C ARG A 41 19.98 6.57 8.27
N THR A 42 19.89 7.67 9.02
CA THR A 42 19.76 7.61 10.47
C THR A 42 18.27 7.52 10.81
N ILE A 43 17.89 6.47 11.54
CA ILE A 43 16.55 6.31 12.08
C ILE A 43 16.58 6.57 13.60
N GLU A 44 15.74 7.49 14.05
CA GLU A 44 15.56 7.84 15.46
C GLU A 44 14.14 7.42 15.87
N PRO A 45 13.97 6.59 16.91
CA PRO A 45 12.64 6.20 17.38
C PRO A 45 11.81 7.40 17.81
N THR A 46 10.52 7.39 17.47
CA THR A 46 9.52 8.38 17.89
C THR A 46 8.32 7.68 18.52
N ALA A 47 7.28 8.45 18.88
CA ALA A 47 6.06 7.90 19.45
C ALA A 47 5.39 6.90 18.48
N PRO A 48 4.87 5.77 19.00
CA PRO A 48 4.11 4.82 18.21
C PRO A 48 2.76 5.41 17.80
N VAL A 49 2.17 4.84 16.76
CA VAL A 49 0.84 5.20 16.24
C VAL A 49 0.01 3.94 15.98
N ARG A 50 -1.30 4.10 15.76
CA ARG A 50 -2.12 3.02 15.21
C ARG A 50 -1.95 2.96 13.70
N LEU A 51 -2.18 1.79 13.10
CA LEU A 51 -2.07 1.60 11.67
C LEU A 51 -2.89 2.65 10.91
N TRP A 52 -4.12 2.94 11.35
CA TRP A 52 -4.96 3.96 10.72
C TRP A 52 -4.32 5.35 10.67
N ASP A 53 -3.70 5.77 11.76
CA ASP A 53 -3.02 7.06 11.84
C ASP A 53 -1.68 7.06 11.09
N GLY A 54 -1.11 5.87 10.86
CA GLY A 54 0.20 5.68 10.26
C GLY A 54 0.20 5.44 8.75
N LEU A 55 -0.95 5.22 8.11
CA LEU A 55 -1.02 4.93 6.66
C LEU A 55 -0.46 6.05 5.79
N TYR A 56 -0.47 7.30 6.27
CA TYR A 56 0.10 8.45 5.55
C TYR A 56 0.96 9.30 6.50
N PRO A 57 2.23 8.90 6.73
CA PRO A 57 3.09 9.60 7.66
C PRO A 57 3.45 11.01 7.17
N PRO A 58 3.74 11.96 8.08
CA PRO A 58 4.38 13.21 7.70
C PRO A 58 5.72 12.97 7.01
N PHE A 59 6.11 13.85 6.08
CA PHE A 59 7.41 13.76 5.42
C PHE A 59 8.56 13.68 6.45
N GLY A 60 9.55 12.82 6.15
CA GLY A 60 10.67 12.55 7.05
C GLY A 60 10.37 11.59 8.21
N HIS A 61 9.12 11.13 8.33
CA HIS A 61 8.72 10.10 9.29
C HIS A 61 8.38 8.80 8.57
N ALA A 62 8.62 7.70 9.27
CA ALA A 62 8.16 6.38 8.88
C ALA A 62 7.50 5.71 10.08
N PHE A 63 6.49 4.89 9.83
CA PHE A 63 5.88 4.02 10.81
C PHE A 63 6.07 2.58 10.37
N ALA A 64 6.48 1.70 11.28
CA ALA A 64 6.75 0.32 10.90
C ALA A 64 6.46 -0.66 12.03
N ALA A 65 6.18 -1.90 11.66
CA ALA A 65 6.00 -2.99 12.60
C ALA A 65 6.43 -4.30 11.97
N SER A 66 7.06 -5.16 12.77
CA SER A 66 7.40 -6.53 12.40
C SER A 66 6.66 -7.49 13.32
N PHE A 67 5.85 -8.36 12.72
CA PHE A 67 5.11 -9.43 13.36
C PHE A 67 5.63 -10.79 12.82
N PRO A 68 5.24 -11.93 13.40
CA PRO A 68 5.46 -13.21 12.74
C PRO A 68 4.81 -13.24 11.35
N GLY A 69 5.60 -13.49 10.31
CA GLY A 69 5.13 -13.61 8.93
C GLY A 69 4.86 -12.30 8.17
N VAL A 70 4.63 -11.17 8.86
CA VAL A 70 4.31 -9.89 8.21
C VAL A 70 5.15 -8.74 8.74
N ASP A 71 5.67 -7.95 7.81
CA ASP A 71 6.40 -6.71 8.05
C ASP A 71 5.65 -5.57 7.36
N ILE A 72 5.42 -4.47 8.08
CA ILE A 72 4.68 -3.30 7.62
C ILE A 72 5.60 -2.08 7.68
N VAL A 73 5.64 -1.29 6.60
CA VAL A 73 6.32 0.01 6.55
C VAL A 73 5.43 1.03 5.88
N CYS A 74 5.16 2.14 6.55
CA CYS A 74 4.51 3.31 6.00
C CYS A 74 5.52 4.46 5.92
N ASP A 75 5.75 5.02 4.73
CA ASP A 75 6.71 6.08 4.48
C ASP A 75 6.46 6.69 3.10
N LEU A 76 6.22 8.01 3.04
CA LEU A 76 5.89 8.73 1.79
C LEU A 76 6.90 8.54 0.66
N ARG A 77 8.14 8.12 0.97
CA ARG A 77 9.20 7.91 -0.01
C ARG A 77 9.10 6.57 -0.73
N LEU A 78 8.19 5.68 -0.32
CA LEU A 78 8.04 4.34 -0.87
C LEU A 78 7.14 4.30 -2.10
N VAL A 79 6.25 5.29 -2.24
CA VAL A 79 5.22 5.26 -3.28
C VAL A 79 5.50 6.35 -4.31
N SER A 80 5.52 5.93 -5.57
CA SER A 80 5.73 6.72 -6.78
C SER A 80 4.59 6.43 -7.75
N GLU A 81 4.39 7.31 -8.74
CA GLU A 81 3.48 7.08 -9.87
C GLU A 81 3.83 5.83 -10.68
N ARG A 82 5.05 5.31 -10.55
CA ARG A 82 5.49 4.03 -11.11
C ARG A 82 5.88 3.03 -10.02
N PRO A 83 4.93 2.30 -9.41
CA PRO A 83 5.24 1.29 -8.41
C PRO A 83 6.25 0.23 -8.86
N SER A 84 6.30 -0.09 -10.16
CA SER A 84 7.24 -1.08 -10.71
C SER A 84 8.71 -0.68 -10.53
N GLU A 85 8.98 0.62 -10.37
CA GLU A 85 10.32 1.20 -10.18
C GLU A 85 10.77 1.22 -8.71
N LEU A 86 10.07 0.50 -7.82
CA LEU A 86 10.47 0.36 -6.42
C LEU A 86 11.95 -0.05 -6.33
N PRO A 87 12.79 0.66 -5.53
CA PRO A 87 14.22 0.40 -5.49
C PRO A 87 14.57 -1.07 -5.28
N ALA A 88 15.46 -1.59 -6.12
CA ALA A 88 15.84 -3.00 -6.14
C ALA A 88 16.23 -3.58 -4.76
N PRO A 89 16.90 -2.86 -3.83
CA PRO A 89 17.15 -3.37 -2.49
C PRO A 89 15.88 -3.63 -1.65
N LEU A 90 14.82 -2.85 -1.84
CA LEU A 90 13.54 -3.06 -1.17
C LEU A 90 12.81 -4.28 -1.74
N VAL A 91 12.88 -4.48 -3.05
CA VAL A 91 12.35 -5.68 -3.73
C VAL A 91 13.14 -6.92 -3.31
N ALA A 92 14.49 -6.86 -3.31
CA ALA A 92 15.33 -7.98 -2.89
C ALA A 92 15.10 -8.42 -1.43
N ALA A 93 14.63 -7.52 -0.57
CA ALA A 93 14.26 -7.85 0.80
C ALA A 93 13.00 -8.74 0.91
N SER A 94 12.26 -8.95 -0.19
CA SER A 94 11.12 -9.86 -0.25
C SER A 94 11.46 -11.27 -0.75
N ALA A 95 12.74 -11.63 -0.86
CA ALA A 95 13.12 -12.99 -1.23
C ALA A 95 12.42 -14.05 -0.35
N GLY A 96 11.74 -15.00 -0.99
CA GLY A 96 10.91 -16.04 -0.38
C GLY A 96 9.55 -15.57 0.14
N ARG A 97 9.14 -14.33 -0.15
CA ARG A 97 7.94 -13.68 0.40
C ARG A 97 7.20 -12.90 -0.67
N ARG A 98 5.94 -12.57 -0.41
CA ARG A 98 5.19 -11.59 -1.19
C ARG A 98 5.54 -10.18 -0.73
N LEU A 99 5.72 -9.27 -1.67
CA LEU A 99 5.82 -7.83 -1.43
C LEU A 99 4.59 -7.14 -2.01
N ILE A 100 4.01 -6.24 -1.23
CA ILE A 100 2.86 -5.43 -1.64
C ILE A 100 3.22 -3.96 -1.42
N LEU A 101 3.06 -3.15 -2.45
CA LEU A 101 3.09 -1.70 -2.37
C LEU A 101 1.67 -1.18 -2.61
N HIS A 102 1.23 -0.25 -1.78
CA HIS A 102 -0.03 0.46 -1.96
C HIS A 102 0.14 1.97 -1.75
N GLY A 103 -0.42 2.74 -2.68
CA GLY A 103 -0.40 4.18 -2.71
C GLY A 103 -1.74 4.74 -3.09
N MET A 104 -2.18 5.78 -2.41
CA MET A 104 -3.41 6.47 -2.75
C MET A 104 -3.35 7.93 -2.32
N HIS A 105 -3.87 8.83 -3.16
CA HIS A 105 -3.95 10.24 -2.84
C HIS A 105 -5.25 10.88 -3.35
N SER A 106 -6.26 10.93 -2.48
CA SER A 106 -7.62 11.39 -2.83
C SER A 106 -7.77 12.87 -3.21
N VAL A 107 -6.71 13.68 -3.15
CA VAL A 107 -6.78 15.09 -3.62
C VAL A 107 -6.62 15.18 -5.13
N VAL A 108 -5.93 14.20 -5.71
CA VAL A 108 -5.66 14.10 -7.16
C VAL A 108 -6.26 12.82 -7.73
N ASP A 109 -7.10 12.16 -6.93
CA ASP A 109 -7.77 10.91 -7.26
C ASP A 109 -6.85 9.85 -7.86
N TRP A 110 -5.65 9.77 -7.30
CA TRP A 110 -4.65 8.82 -7.73
C TRP A 110 -4.66 7.57 -6.85
N SER A 111 -4.50 6.41 -7.47
CA SER A 111 -4.25 5.15 -6.78
C SER A 111 -3.18 4.35 -7.52
N ALA A 112 -2.40 3.60 -6.75
CA ALA A 112 -1.39 2.72 -7.29
C ALA A 112 -1.17 1.52 -6.36
N PHE A 113 -0.85 0.37 -6.95
CA PHE A 113 -0.39 -0.78 -6.20
C PHE A 113 0.57 -1.62 -7.04
N ALA A 114 1.44 -2.37 -6.37
CA ALA A 114 2.22 -3.42 -7.02
C ALA A 114 2.41 -4.62 -6.11
N VAL A 115 2.58 -5.78 -6.75
CA VAL A 115 2.79 -7.06 -6.10
C VAL A 115 4.02 -7.71 -6.70
N TRP A 116 4.92 -8.17 -5.84
CA TRP A 116 6.02 -9.05 -6.21
C TRP A 116 5.90 -10.37 -5.44
N GLU A 117 6.31 -11.45 -6.10
CA GLU A 117 6.46 -12.76 -5.48
C GLU A 117 7.92 -13.18 -5.63
N ASP A 118 8.60 -13.45 -4.51
CA ASP A 118 10.02 -13.81 -4.50
C ASP A 118 10.92 -12.83 -5.31
N GLY A 119 10.67 -11.54 -5.10
CA GLY A 119 11.37 -10.44 -5.77
C GLY A 119 11.03 -10.23 -7.26
N CYS A 120 10.12 -11.01 -7.83
CA CYS A 120 9.68 -10.89 -9.21
C CYS A 120 8.35 -10.13 -9.30
N LEU A 121 8.28 -9.08 -10.12
CA LEU A 121 7.07 -8.28 -10.30
C LEU A 121 5.98 -9.13 -10.95
N VAL A 122 4.82 -9.22 -10.29
CA VAL A 122 3.65 -9.97 -10.77
C VAL A 122 2.60 -9.03 -11.36
N ARG A 123 2.36 -7.90 -10.69
CA ARG A 123 1.34 -6.91 -11.06
C ARG A 123 1.81 -5.52 -10.64
N SER A 124 1.69 -4.52 -11.52
CA SER A 124 1.81 -3.09 -11.18
C SER A 124 0.70 -2.32 -11.87
N LEU A 125 -0.03 -1.51 -11.11
CA LEU A 125 -1.07 -0.62 -11.64
C LEU A 125 -0.92 0.76 -11.00
N SER A 126 -1.05 1.80 -11.81
CA SER A 126 -1.09 3.19 -11.35
C SER A 126 -1.96 4.00 -12.29
N LEU A 127 -2.88 4.77 -11.73
CA LEU A 127 -3.84 5.54 -12.51
C LEU A 127 -4.36 6.76 -11.74
N CYS A 128 -4.67 7.82 -12.49
CA CYS A 128 -5.39 8.99 -12.02
C CYS A 128 -6.28 9.54 -13.17
N PRO A 129 -7.29 10.38 -12.89
CA PRO A 129 -8.13 10.94 -13.93
C PRO A 129 -7.34 11.74 -14.98
N ASP A 130 -6.32 12.49 -14.55
CA ASP A 130 -5.61 13.42 -15.42
C ASP A 130 -4.67 12.74 -16.43
N ASP A 131 -4.00 11.65 -16.03
CA ASP A 131 -3.03 10.93 -16.88
C ASP A 131 -3.54 9.57 -17.36
N GLY A 132 -4.74 9.14 -16.94
CA GLY A 132 -5.28 7.83 -17.24
C GLY A 132 -4.46 6.71 -16.58
N PHE A 133 -4.10 5.69 -17.36
CA PHE A 133 -3.24 4.60 -16.90
C PHE A 133 -1.76 4.98 -17.03
N ILE A 134 -1.09 5.19 -15.89
CA ILE A 134 0.34 5.48 -15.81
C ILE A 134 1.17 4.19 -15.88
N GLU A 135 0.68 3.12 -15.25
CA GLU A 135 1.19 1.76 -15.36
C GLU A 135 0.04 0.74 -15.41
N ASP A 136 0.15 -0.25 -16.28
CA ASP A 136 -0.69 -1.45 -16.31
C ASP A 136 0.17 -2.65 -16.75
N ILE A 137 0.85 -3.28 -15.78
CA ILE A 137 1.82 -4.35 -16.00
C ILE A 137 1.34 -5.62 -15.31
N GLY A 138 1.45 -6.77 -15.99
CA GLY A 138 1.14 -8.08 -15.44
C GLY A 138 -0.33 -8.50 -15.58
N GLU A 139 -0.64 -9.72 -15.13
CA GLU A 139 -2.01 -10.22 -15.18
C GLU A 139 -2.87 -9.62 -14.07
N ARG A 140 -4.06 -9.17 -14.43
CA ARG A 140 -5.05 -8.62 -13.50
C ARG A 140 -5.37 -9.61 -12.39
N LEU A 141 -5.40 -9.13 -11.16
CA LEU A 141 -5.74 -9.94 -9.99
C LEU A 141 -7.27 -10.13 -9.90
N PRO A 142 -7.75 -11.19 -9.21
CA PRO A 142 -9.18 -11.52 -9.17
C PRO A 142 -10.08 -10.38 -8.70
N PHE A 143 -9.64 -9.58 -7.72
CA PHE A 143 -10.41 -8.45 -7.19
C PHE A 143 -10.59 -7.31 -8.22
N GLU A 144 -9.74 -7.25 -9.25
CA GLU A 144 -9.86 -6.24 -10.29
C GLU A 144 -10.97 -6.56 -11.29
N THR A 145 -11.39 -7.83 -11.40
CA THR A 145 -12.36 -8.31 -12.39
C THR A 145 -13.61 -7.42 -12.54
N PRO A 146 -14.27 -6.96 -11.46
CA PRO A 146 -15.43 -6.09 -11.57
C PRO A 146 -15.13 -4.79 -12.31
N TYR A 147 -13.96 -4.19 -12.11
CA TYR A 147 -13.59 -2.92 -12.73
C TYR A 147 -13.34 -3.04 -14.24
N TRP A 148 -13.02 -4.25 -14.71
CA TRP A 148 -12.68 -4.49 -16.12
C TRP A 148 -13.82 -5.11 -16.93
N ALA A 149 -14.90 -5.53 -16.29
CA ALA A 149 -16.03 -6.12 -16.97
C ALA A 149 -16.88 -5.03 -17.65
N ALA A 150 -17.21 -5.24 -18.93
CA ALA A 150 -17.99 -4.28 -19.72
C ALA A 150 -19.38 -3.97 -19.11
N ASP A 151 -19.98 -4.94 -18.41
CA ASP A 151 -21.29 -4.80 -17.75
C ASP A 151 -21.20 -4.10 -16.38
N CYS A 152 -20.01 -4.06 -15.77
CA CYS A 152 -19.82 -3.35 -14.50
C CYS A 152 -19.77 -1.83 -14.67
N ASN A 153 -19.65 -1.31 -15.89
CA ASN A 153 -19.84 0.12 -16.17
C ASN A 153 -21.26 0.62 -15.78
N ALA A 154 -22.24 -0.28 -15.58
CA ALA A 154 -23.57 0.11 -15.11
C ALA A 154 -23.65 0.35 -13.59
N ASP A 155 -22.83 -0.35 -12.80
CA ASP A 155 -22.81 -0.27 -11.32
C ASP A 155 -21.57 0.46 -10.77
N THR A 156 -20.51 0.61 -11.58
CA THR A 156 -19.32 1.39 -11.25
C THR A 156 -19.58 2.82 -11.65
N ILE A 157 -19.47 3.76 -10.71
CA ILE A 157 -19.75 5.17 -10.98
C ILE A 157 -18.62 5.69 -11.88
N PRO A 158 -18.90 6.01 -13.17
CA PRO A 158 -17.91 6.66 -14.02
C PRO A 158 -17.54 8.00 -13.41
N TRP A 159 -16.37 8.54 -13.77
CA TRP A 159 -15.97 9.84 -13.26
C TRP A 159 -17.08 10.89 -13.49
N PRO A 160 -17.68 11.49 -12.45
CA PRO A 160 -18.94 12.23 -12.59
C PRO A 160 -18.84 13.42 -13.54
N ASP A 161 -17.65 14.00 -13.68
CA ASP A 161 -17.38 15.15 -14.55
C ASP A 161 -16.75 14.76 -15.91
N ARG A 162 -16.51 13.47 -16.18
CA ARG A 162 -15.87 12.98 -17.42
C ARG A 162 -16.58 11.78 -18.05
N ALA A 163 -17.82 11.48 -17.66
CA ALA A 163 -18.58 10.35 -18.20
C ALA A 163 -18.79 10.40 -19.74
N GLU A 164 -18.71 11.59 -20.34
CA GLU A 164 -18.83 11.79 -21.79
C GLU A 164 -17.46 11.84 -22.52
N ASP A 165 -16.35 11.80 -21.77
CA ASP A 165 -14.99 11.82 -22.33
C ASP A 165 -14.59 10.40 -22.78
N PRO A 166 -14.34 10.16 -24.08
CA PRO A 166 -13.93 8.85 -24.59
C PRO A 166 -12.61 8.34 -24.01
N ASP A 167 -11.77 9.25 -23.50
CA ASP A 167 -10.47 8.95 -22.90
C ASP A 167 -10.53 8.85 -21.37
N ALA A 168 -11.73 8.96 -20.77
CA ALA A 168 -11.91 8.80 -19.34
C ALA A 168 -11.58 7.38 -18.87
N LEU A 169 -11.09 7.29 -17.62
CA LEU A 169 -10.94 6.02 -16.95
C LEU A 169 -12.30 5.28 -16.87
N PRO A 170 -12.32 3.96 -17.09
CA PRO A 170 -13.56 3.18 -17.04
C PRO A 170 -14.17 3.10 -15.63
N PHE A 171 -13.45 3.51 -14.59
CA PHE A 171 -13.89 3.50 -13.20
C PHE A 171 -13.14 4.53 -12.35
N HIS A 172 -13.68 4.86 -11.17
CA HIS A 172 -13.04 5.78 -10.24
C HIS A 172 -11.76 5.16 -9.67
N ALA A 173 -10.62 5.84 -9.84
CA ALA A 173 -9.32 5.32 -9.40
C ALA A 173 -9.29 5.01 -7.89
N LEU A 174 -9.89 5.86 -7.06
CA LEU A 174 -9.97 5.59 -5.61
C LEU A 174 -10.78 4.32 -5.26
N ASP A 175 -11.84 3.99 -6.01
CA ASP A 175 -12.64 2.79 -5.73
C ASP A 175 -11.78 1.53 -5.91
N LEU A 176 -10.99 1.48 -7.00
CA LEU A 176 -10.03 0.40 -7.21
C LEU A 176 -8.92 0.44 -6.17
N GLY A 177 -8.45 1.62 -5.77
CA GLY A 177 -7.46 1.81 -4.71
C GLY A 177 -7.91 1.24 -3.35
N VAL A 178 -9.17 1.47 -2.97
CA VAL A 178 -9.79 0.90 -1.77
C VAL A 178 -9.91 -0.62 -1.90
N ALA A 179 -10.39 -1.12 -3.03
CA ALA A 179 -10.50 -2.56 -3.27
C ALA A 179 -9.14 -3.26 -3.25
N ALA A 180 -8.09 -2.64 -3.79
CA ALA A 180 -6.72 -3.17 -3.75
C ALA A 180 -6.18 -3.22 -2.31
N LEU A 181 -6.41 -2.17 -1.51
CA LEU A 181 -5.99 -2.15 -0.11
C LEU A 181 -6.68 -3.25 0.71
N HIS A 182 -7.98 -3.46 0.48
CA HIS A 182 -8.72 -4.55 1.09
C HIS A 182 -8.20 -5.91 0.61
N ALA A 183 -8.16 -6.16 -0.70
CA ALA A 183 -7.83 -7.47 -1.23
C ALA A 183 -6.37 -7.90 -0.96
N LEU A 184 -5.43 -6.95 -0.92
CA LEU A 184 -4.01 -7.25 -0.76
C LEU A 184 -3.56 -7.18 0.70
N CYS A 185 -4.07 -6.23 1.47
CA CYS A 185 -3.62 -5.97 2.83
C CYS A 185 -4.69 -6.31 3.89
N GLY A 186 -5.93 -6.53 3.48
CA GLY A 186 -7.08 -6.75 4.35
C GLY A 186 -7.46 -5.52 5.17
N ILE A 187 -7.17 -4.33 4.66
CA ILE A 187 -7.37 -3.05 5.35
C ILE A 187 -8.58 -2.34 4.73
N ASP A 188 -9.63 -2.13 5.54
CA ASP A 188 -10.87 -1.44 5.13
C ASP A 188 -10.80 0.05 5.45
N LEU A 189 -10.82 0.93 4.43
CA LEU A 189 -10.88 2.39 4.67
C LEU A 189 -12.29 2.86 5.04
N ASP A 190 -13.32 2.15 4.58
CA ASP A 190 -14.71 2.53 4.75
C ASP A 190 -15.42 1.60 5.74
N GLY A 191 -15.92 2.21 6.83
CA GLY A 191 -16.73 1.52 7.83
C GLY A 191 -15.93 0.77 8.90
N PRO A 192 -16.62 0.10 9.84
CA PRO A 192 -15.97 -0.80 10.79
C PRO A 192 -15.36 -1.98 10.04
N PRO A 193 -14.18 -2.48 10.45
CA PRO A 193 -13.54 -3.61 9.79
C PRO A 193 -14.50 -4.79 9.74
N GLY A 194 -14.59 -5.44 8.58
CA GLY A 194 -15.30 -6.71 8.45
C GLY A 194 -14.71 -7.77 9.40
N PRO A 195 -15.42 -8.87 9.68
CA PRO A 195 -14.94 -9.91 10.59
C PRO A 195 -13.59 -10.52 10.19
N ASP A 196 -13.24 -10.42 8.90
CA ASP A 196 -12.00 -10.94 8.34
C ASP A 196 -10.94 -9.86 8.06
N ALA A 197 -11.26 -8.58 8.28
CA ALA A 197 -10.35 -7.47 8.02
C ALA A 197 -9.39 -7.20 9.20
N VAL A 198 -8.33 -6.48 8.90
CA VAL A 198 -7.37 -5.96 9.88
C VAL A 198 -8.02 -4.80 10.63
N ASP A 199 -8.11 -4.92 11.95
CA ASP A 199 -8.48 -3.79 12.79
C ASP A 199 -7.29 -2.83 12.95
N GLY A 200 -7.21 -1.85 12.05
CA GLY A 200 -6.16 -0.84 12.06
C GLY A 200 -6.15 0.06 13.30
N ALA A 201 -7.20 0.05 14.13
CA ALA A 201 -7.24 0.78 15.41
C ALA A 201 -6.49 0.03 16.52
N VAL A 202 -6.32 -1.28 16.37
CA VAL A 202 -5.61 -2.13 17.34
C VAL A 202 -4.15 -2.33 16.93
N VAL A 203 -3.86 -2.46 15.64
CA VAL A 203 -2.49 -2.66 15.14
C VAL A 203 -1.60 -1.45 15.48
N GLN A 204 -0.56 -1.67 16.28
CA GLN A 204 0.39 -0.63 16.67
C GLN A 204 1.64 -0.64 15.77
N LEU A 205 2.00 0.52 15.27
CA LEU A 205 3.24 0.77 14.53
C LEU A 205 4.23 1.56 15.40
N HIS A 206 5.51 1.24 15.28
CA HIS A 206 6.60 2.01 15.87
C HIS A 206 6.94 3.21 14.99
N GLY A 207 7.14 4.38 15.60
CA GLY A 207 7.52 5.59 14.91
C GLY A 207 9.03 5.73 14.73
N PHE A 208 9.43 6.30 13.60
CA PHE A 208 10.80 6.62 13.25
C PHE A 208 10.88 7.98 12.57
N ALA A 209 11.77 8.85 13.04
CA ALA A 209 12.25 9.99 12.27
C ALA A 209 13.45 9.53 11.43
N ALA A 210 13.36 9.65 10.12
CA ALA A 210 14.37 9.16 9.19
C ALA A 210 15.09 10.33 8.52
N ARG A 211 16.32 10.60 8.96
CA ARG A 211 17.17 11.68 8.45
C ARG A 211 18.23 11.15 7.49
N GLY A 212 18.49 11.90 6.43
CA GLY A 212 19.47 11.56 5.39
C GLY A 212 18.95 11.93 4.00
N PRO A 213 19.81 11.86 2.96
CA PRO A 213 19.39 12.18 1.60
C PRO A 213 18.27 11.26 1.11
N VAL A 214 17.38 11.81 0.28
CA VAL A 214 16.51 11.00 -0.58
C VAL A 214 17.46 10.31 -1.56
N ALA A 215 17.51 8.98 -1.54
CA ALA A 215 18.24 8.28 -2.60
C ALA A 215 17.46 8.57 -3.87
N GLY A 216 18.10 9.31 -4.79
CA GLY A 216 17.54 9.63 -6.10
C GLY A 216 17.66 8.47 -7.07
#